data_AF-A0A1V5NT38-F1
#
_entry.id   AF-A0A1V5NT38-F1
#
_cell.length_a   1.000
_cell.length_b   1.000
_cell.length_c   1.000
_cell.angle_alpha   90.00
_cell.angle_beta   90.00
_cell.angle_gamma   90.00
#
_symmetry.space_group_name_H-M   'P 1'
#
loop_
_entity.id
_entity.type
_entity.pdbx_description
1 polymer ?
#
loop_
_entity_poly.entity_id
_entity_poly.type
_entity_poly.pdbx_seq_one_letter_code
_entity_poly.pdbx_strand_id
1 'polypeptide(L)'
;MHPLSIYEYEFLYGHRMATVFKLNGSIKIIGFIKGNTFELRVLTIGNNPRRKGLGKMALQFLRPKFKKITVTEICKEALPFWLKMKEYGLVDKLCTIKDGRTLYLIKRTTKLGKVG
;
A
#
# COMPACT_ATOMS: atom_id res chain seq x y z
N MET A 1 22.55 -8.89 6.90
CA MET A 1 21.51 -8.04 6.28
C MET A 1 22.21 -7.13 5.28
N HIS A 2 21.87 -7.18 3.99
CA HIS A 2 22.38 -6.17 3.03
C HIS A 2 21.83 -4.78 3.42
N PRO A 3 22.61 -3.70 3.26
CA PRO A 3 22.14 -2.36 3.61
C PRO A 3 20.90 -2.03 2.79
N LEU A 4 19.84 -1.57 3.48
CA LEU A 4 18.60 -1.20 2.83
C LEU A 4 18.83 0.10 2.05
N SER A 5 18.98 0.04 0.73
CA SER A 5 19.10 1.27 -0.07
C SER A 5 17.72 1.91 -0.15
N ILE A 6 17.61 3.13 0.38
CA ILE A 6 16.36 3.90 0.41
C ILE A 6 16.57 5.15 -0.43
N TYR A 7 15.72 5.32 -1.45
CA TYR A 7 15.65 6.55 -2.22
C TYR A 7 14.24 7.13 -2.11
N GLU A 8 14.17 8.39 -1.70
CA GLU A 8 12.93 9.14 -1.51
C GLU A 8 12.94 10.35 -2.44
N TYR A 9 11.82 10.56 -3.14
CA TYR A 9 11.65 11.72 -4.01
C TYR A 9 10.17 12.02 -4.22
N GLU A 10 9.90 13.24 -4.67
CA GLU A 10 8.55 13.71 -4.94
C GLU A 10 8.38 14.02 -6.43
N PHE A 11 7.17 13.84 -6.93
CA PHE A 11 6.81 14.28 -8.28
C PHE A 11 5.32 14.59 -8.36
N LEU A 12 4.94 15.42 -9.34
CA LEU A 12 3.55 15.75 -9.58
C LEU A 12 2.80 14.58 -10.22
N TYR A 13 1.80 14.04 -9.54
CA TYR A 13 0.91 12.99 -10.03
C TYR A 13 -0.50 13.56 -10.22
N GLY A 14 -0.86 13.88 -11.47
CA GLY A 14 -2.06 14.66 -11.77
C GLY A 14 -1.92 16.06 -11.18
N HIS A 15 -2.78 16.40 -10.22
CA HIS A 15 -2.76 17.70 -9.52
C HIS A 15 -2.25 17.61 -8.07
N ARG A 16 -1.64 16.48 -7.67
CA ARG A 16 -1.20 16.24 -6.29
C ARG A 16 0.29 15.87 -6.26
N MET A 17 1.02 16.38 -5.27
CA MET A 17 2.42 15.99 -5.05
C MET A 17 2.47 14.58 -4.45
N ALA A 18 3.06 13.62 -5.17
CA ALA A 18 3.19 12.24 -4.73
C ALA A 18 4.61 11.99 -4.20
N THR A 19 4.71 11.25 -3.11
CA THR A 19 5.96 10.79 -2.52
C THR A 19 6.25 9.38 -3.00
N VAL A 20 7.50 9.13 -3.39
CA VAL A 20 7.99 7.82 -3.81
C VAL A 20 9.05 7.32 -2.85
N PHE A 21 8.89 6.08 -2.39
CA PHE A 21 9.94 5.34 -1.71
C PHE A 21 10.42 4.19 -2.59
N LYS A 22 11.69 4.18 -2.96
CA LYS A 22 12.35 3.02 -3.58
C LYS A 22 13.19 2.32 -2.52
N LEU A 23 12.93 1.03 -2.29
CA LEU A 23 13.67 0.20 -1.33
C LEU A 23 14.42 -0.91 -2.09
N ASN A 24 15.71 -1.06 -1.81
CA ASN A 24 16.55 -2.14 -2.35
C ASN A 24 16.51 -2.27 -3.88
N GLY A 25 16.32 -1.15 -4.58
CA GLY A 25 16.19 -1.08 -6.04
C GLY A 25 15.01 -1.86 -6.66
N SER A 26 14.25 -2.61 -5.84
CA SER A 26 13.26 -3.59 -6.30
C SER A 26 11.87 -3.32 -5.76
N ILE A 27 11.70 -2.50 -4.73
CA ILE A 27 10.38 -2.14 -4.22
C ILE A 27 10.16 -0.67 -4.50
N LYS A 28 9.01 -0.32 -5.09
CA LYS A 28 8.58 1.06 -5.28
C LYS A 28 7.23 1.25 -4.61
N ILE A 29 7.15 2.23 -3.72
CA ILE A 29 5.93 2.65 -3.05
C ILE A 29 5.62 4.06 -3.55
N ILE A 30 4.40 4.32 -3.97
CA ILE A 30 3.93 5.66 -4.33
C ILE A 30 2.67 5.95 -3.52
N GLY A 31 2.62 7.14 -2.93
CA GLY A 31 1.45 7.60 -2.22
C GLY A 31 1.47 9.10 -1.95
N PHE A 32 0.47 9.56 -1.21
CA PHE A 32 0.34 10.95 -0.83
C PHE A 32 0.42 11.10 0.67
N ILE A 33 1.25 12.03 1.14
CA ILE A 33 1.35 12.36 2.56
C ILE A 33 0.33 13.44 2.90
N LYS A 34 -0.43 13.24 3.98
CA LYS A 34 -1.32 14.25 4.58
C LYS A 34 -1.16 14.21 6.09
N GLY A 35 -0.27 15.07 6.62
CA GLY A 35 0.17 15.00 8.02
C GLY A 35 0.70 13.60 8.33
N ASN A 36 0.21 12.98 9.41
CA ASN A 36 0.62 11.62 9.80
C ASN A 36 -0.12 10.48 9.07
N THR A 37 -0.79 10.79 7.95
CA THR A 37 -1.50 9.81 7.11
C THR A 37 -0.77 9.62 5.78
N PHE A 38 -0.58 8.37 5.39
CA PHE A 38 -0.11 7.99 4.06
C PHE A 38 -1.24 7.34 3.25
N GLU A 39 -1.58 7.95 2.12
CA GLU A 39 -2.49 7.38 1.12
C GLU A 39 -1.66 6.60 0.10
N LEU A 40 -1.49 5.29 0.32
CA LEU A 40 -0.79 4.39 -0.58
C LEU A 40 -1.64 4.17 -1.84
N ARG A 41 -1.03 4.45 -2.99
CA ARG A 41 -1.61 4.26 -4.32
C ARG A 41 -1.00 3.09 -5.07
N VAL A 42 0.33 2.98 -5.03
CA VAL A 42 1.05 1.96 -5.78
C VAL A 42 2.05 1.28 -4.87
N LEU A 43 2.06 -0.05 -4.91
CA LEU A 43 3.14 -0.88 -4.39
C LEU A 43 3.60 -1.80 -5.52
N THR A 44 4.77 -1.52 -6.08
CA THR A 44 5.41 -2.35 -7.09
C THR A 44 6.52 -3.15 -6.43
N ILE A 45 6.53 -4.45 -6.65
CA ILE A 45 7.62 -5.34 -6.30
C ILE A 45 8.21 -5.81 -7.63
N GLY A 46 9.45 -5.42 -7.89
CA GLY A 46 10.21 -5.66 -9.11
C GLY A 46 10.36 -7.14 -9.42
N ASN A 47 10.66 -7.42 -10.69
CA ASN A 47 10.55 -8.76 -11.23
C ASN A 47 11.64 -9.72 -10.70
N ASN A 48 11.12 -10.87 -10.25
CA ASN A 48 11.66 -12.22 -10.25
C ASN A 48 13.05 -12.52 -9.62
N PRO A 49 13.15 -13.54 -8.74
CA PRO A 49 12.07 -14.42 -8.29
C PRO A 49 11.04 -13.65 -7.45
N ARG A 50 9.75 -14.02 -7.54
CA ARG A 50 8.71 -13.51 -6.62
C ARG A 50 9.13 -13.85 -5.19
N ARG A 51 9.77 -12.91 -4.50
CA ARG A 51 10.22 -13.12 -3.13
C ARG A 51 9.05 -12.89 -2.19
N LYS A 52 8.59 -13.97 -1.55
CA LYS A 52 7.60 -13.89 -0.45
C LYS A 52 8.13 -12.92 0.61
N GLY A 53 7.23 -12.11 1.17
CA GLY A 53 7.56 -11.20 2.28
C GLY A 53 7.98 -9.78 1.89
N LEU A 54 8.37 -9.48 0.65
CA LEU A 54 8.80 -8.12 0.27
C LEU A 54 7.70 -7.07 0.46
N GLY A 55 6.45 -7.41 0.11
CA GLY A 55 5.31 -6.51 0.35
C GLY A 55 5.10 -6.23 1.84
N LYS A 56 5.28 -7.24 2.71
CA LYS A 56 5.20 -7.08 4.17
C LYS A 56 6.32 -6.17 4.67
N MET A 57 7.56 -6.43 4.23
CA MET A 57 8.74 -5.63 4.59
C MET A 57 8.59 -4.17 4.16
N ALA A 58 8.06 -3.91 2.96
CA ALA A 58 7.78 -2.58 2.45
C ALA A 58 6.83 -1.79 3.37
N LEU A 59 5.78 -2.45 3.85
CA LEU A 59 4.82 -1.81 4.75
C LEU A 59 5.35 -1.67 6.17
N GLN A 60 6.19 -2.60 6.64
CA GLN A 60 6.91 -2.45 7.91
C GLN A 60 7.84 -1.23 7.90
N PHE A 61 8.45 -0.90 6.76
CA PHE A 61 9.21 0.33 6.59
C PHE A 61 8.32 1.59 6.72
N LEU A 62 7.10 1.58 6.18
CA LEU A 62 6.19 2.74 6.27
C LEU A 62 5.55 2.89 7.65
N ARG A 63 5.27 1.78 8.33
CA ARG A 63 4.48 1.75 9.57
C ARG A 63 4.97 2.71 10.67
N PRO A 64 6.27 2.82 10.99
CA PRO A 64 6.74 3.78 11.99
C PRO A 64 6.68 5.24 11.53
N LYS A 65 6.65 5.50 10.22
CA LYS A 65 6.62 6.86 9.66
C LYS A 65 5.24 7.49 9.70
N PHE A 66 4.18 6.67 9.74
CA PHE A 66 2.80 7.16 9.61
C PHE A 66 1.89 6.54 10.66
N LYS A 67 1.07 7.36 11.33
CA LYS A 67 0.03 6.88 12.26
C LYS A 67 -1.12 6.20 11.51
N LYS A 68 -1.35 6.54 10.25
CA LYS A 68 -2.43 5.97 9.45
C LYS A 68 -1.98 5.70 8.04
N ILE A 69 -2.22 4.50 7.55
CA ILE A 69 -1.95 4.09 6.17
C ILE A 69 -3.27 3.64 5.55
N THR A 70 -3.65 4.29 4.47
CA THR A 70 -4.84 3.94 3.69
C THR A 70 -4.43 3.50 2.30
N VAL A 71 -5.17 2.56 1.71
CA VAL A 71 -4.89 2.04 0.37
C VAL A 71 -6.10 2.33 -0.51
N THR A 72 -5.86 2.94 -1.66
CA THR A 72 -6.90 3.30 -2.65
C THR A 72 -6.51 2.77 -4.02
N GLU A 73 -7.47 2.70 -4.94
CA GLU A 73 -7.28 2.19 -6.30
C GLU A 73 -6.68 0.77 -6.35
N ILE A 74 -7.17 -0.09 -5.46
CA ILE A 74 -6.73 -1.48 -5.36
C ILE A 74 -7.17 -2.25 -6.61
N CYS A 75 -6.24 -2.85 -7.35
CA CYS A 75 -6.60 -3.83 -8.38
C CYS A 75 -7.26 -5.05 -7.72
N LYS A 76 -8.31 -5.59 -8.33
CA LYS A 76 -9.11 -6.70 -7.76
C LYS A 76 -8.25 -7.92 -7.41
N GLU A 77 -7.26 -8.21 -8.24
CA GLU A 77 -6.31 -9.32 -8.07
C GLU A 77 -5.39 -9.13 -6.86
N ALA A 78 -5.12 -7.88 -6.47
CA ALA A 78 -4.29 -7.54 -5.33
C ALA A 78 -5.09 -7.44 -4.01
N LEU A 79 -6.42 -7.48 -4.06
CA LEU A 79 -7.27 -7.33 -2.89
C LEU A 79 -6.97 -8.37 -1.78
N PRO A 80 -6.78 -9.67 -2.07
CA PRO A 80 -6.43 -10.66 -1.05
C PRO A 80 -5.13 -10.33 -0.31
N PHE A 81 -4.14 -9.78 -1.01
CA PHE A 81 -2.89 -9.32 -0.40
C PHE A 81 -3.17 -8.18 0.59
N TRP A 82 -3.93 -7.16 0.17
CA TRP A 82 -4.23 -6.00 0.99
C TRP A 82 -5.10 -6.31 2.20
N LEU A 83 -6.03 -7.26 2.09
CA LEU A 83 -6.80 -7.75 3.23
C LEU A 83 -5.88 -8.35 4.31
N LYS A 84 -4.94 -9.22 3.91
CA LYS A 84 -3.94 -9.78 4.85
C LYS A 84 -3.07 -8.70 5.47
N MET A 85 -2.64 -7.69 4.71
CA MET A 85 -1.84 -6.59 5.26
C MET A 85 -2.61 -5.76 6.29
N LYS A 86 -3.93 -5.62 6.10
CA LYS A 86 -4.81 -4.98 7.07
C LYS A 86 -4.96 -5.82 8.33
N GLU A 87 -5.16 -7.13 8.20
CA GLU A 87 -5.22 -8.07 9.32
C GLU A 87 -3.91 -8.06 10.14
N TYR A 88 -2.76 -7.92 9.48
CA TYR A 88 -1.46 -7.76 10.15
C TYR A 88 -1.22 -6.37 10.77
N GLY A 89 -2.18 -5.44 10.68
CA GLY A 89 -2.05 -4.08 11.21
C GLY A 89 -1.05 -3.20 10.45
N LEU A 90 -0.64 -3.61 9.24
CA LEU A 90 0.31 -2.86 8.42
C LEU A 90 -0.37 -1.76 7.61
N VAL A 91 -1.69 -1.88 7.39
CA VAL A 91 -2.54 -0.84 6.80
C VAL A 91 -3.83 -0.71 7.60
N ASP A 92 -4.36 0.50 7.71
CA ASP A 92 -5.53 0.78 8.55
C ASP A 92 -6.84 0.67 7.78
N LYS A 93 -6.85 1.09 6.51
CA LYS A 93 -8.07 1.14 5.70
C LYS A 93 -7.81 0.81 4.24
N LEU A 94 -8.65 -0.06 3.69
CA LEU A 94 -8.79 -0.25 2.25
C LEU A 94 -10.00 0.57 1.80
N CYS A 95 -9.81 1.47 0.85
CA CYS A 95 -10.78 2.50 0.51
C CYS A 95 -11.51 2.19 -0.80
N THR A 96 -10.79 1.91 -1.88
CA THR A 96 -11.40 1.73 -3.20
C THR A 96 -10.75 0.61 -3.99
N ILE A 97 -11.56 -0.09 -4.80
CA ILE A 97 -11.13 -1.05 -5.82
C ILE A 97 -11.24 -0.36 -7.18
N LYS A 98 -10.23 -0.52 -8.03
CA LYS A 98 -10.21 -0.03 -9.41
C LYS A 98 -10.46 -1.17 -10.37
N ASP A 99 -11.43 -1.01 -11.25
CA ASP A 99 -11.76 -1.92 -12.34
C ASP A 99 -11.86 -1.12 -13.63
N GLY A 100 -10.81 -1.19 -14.46
CA GLY A 100 -10.63 -0.31 -15.60
C GLY A 100 -10.67 1.18 -15.20
N ARG A 101 -11.71 1.89 -15.67
CA ARG A 101 -11.95 3.32 -15.36
C ARG A 101 -12.87 3.54 -14.16
N THR A 102 -13.45 2.48 -13.60
CA THR A 102 -14.45 2.57 -12.54
C THR A 102 -13.80 2.38 -11.18
N LEU A 103 -14.25 3.16 -10.19
CA LEU A 103 -13.83 3.04 -8.79
C LEU A 103 -15.01 2.61 -7.92
N TYR A 104 -14.82 1.52 -7.17
CA TYR A 104 -15.80 1.04 -6.20
C TYR A 104 -15.32 1.35 -4.78
N LEU A 105 -16.17 1.98 -3.96
CA LEU A 105 -15.88 2.17 -2.55
C LEU A 105 -16.00 0.83 -1.81
N ILE A 106 -14.95 0.45 -1.10
CA ILE A 106 -15.03 -0.65 -0.14
C ILE A 106 -15.82 -0.13 1.06
N LYS A 107 -17.12 -0.44 1.10
CA LYS A 107 -17.95 -0.17 2.28
C LYS A 107 -17.32 -0.90 3.45
N ARG A 108 -17.32 -0.27 4.63
CA ARG A 108 -16.98 -0.96 5.89
C ARG A 108 -17.94 -2.14 6.02
N THR A 109 -17.51 -3.35 5.67
CA THR A 109 -18.19 -4.57 6.10
C THR A 109 -18.00 -4.67 7.60
N THR A 110 -18.94 -4.08 8.33
CA THR A 110 -19.26 -4.50 9.70
C THR A 110 -19.66 -5.96 9.65
N LYS A 111 -18.97 -6.77 10.47
CA LYS A 111 -19.20 -8.19 10.77
C LYS A 111 -18.82 -9.18 9.66
N LEU A 112 -17.65 -9.82 9.83
CA LEU A 112 -17.59 -11.27 9.63
C LEU A 112 -18.74 -11.85 10.47
N GLY A 113 -19.77 -12.36 9.81
CA GLY A 113 -20.72 -13.24 10.48
C GLY A 113 -19.93 -14.43 11.02
N LYS A 114 -19.92 -14.59 12.34
CA LYS A 114 -19.82 -15.93 12.92
C LYS A 114 -21.05 -16.67 12.40
N VAL A 115 -20.84 -17.56 11.43
CA VAL A 115 -21.81 -18.63 11.16
C VAL A 115 -21.60 -19.64 12.29
N GLY A 116 -22.70 -19.99 12.94
CA GLY A 116 -22.76 -20.78 14.18
C GLY A 116 -22.32 -22.22 14.04
#